data_AF-A0A2S9FE80-F1
#
_entry.id   AF-A0A2S9FE80-F1
#
_cell.length_a   1.000
_cell.length_b   1.000
_cell.length_c   1.000
_cell.angle_alpha   90.00
_cell.angle_beta   90.00
_cell.angle_gamma   90.00
#
_symmetry.space_group_name_H-M   'P 1'
#
loop_
_entity.id
_entity.type
_entity.pdbx_description
1 polymer ?
#
loop_
_entity_poly.entity_id
_entity_poly.type
_entity_poly.pdbx_seq_one_letter_code
_entity_poly.pdbx_strand_id
1 'polypeptide(L)'
;EQLYAEGCQWYRHYGMSASALPADRAAFEREVERYCSEVLVPNPASDYLIEFINRRTIPDMSASPDYPSHPRLRPLADALLPTKPVRMALAPPMRLVIFGGLPPLVRERFAIRWTRVDEQRYRALRAGIRAGWAYVPTSFKWYPAARKGWMRECGRVPGRF
;
A
#
# COMPACT_ATOMS: atom_id res chain seq x y z
N GLU A 1 12.64 4.93 15.44
CA GLU A 1 12.13 6.06 16.23
C GLU A 1 11.47 7.15 15.39
N GLN A 2 12.17 7.84 14.48
CA GLN A 2 11.57 8.97 13.72
C GLN A 2 10.22 8.64 13.05
N LEU A 3 10.16 7.58 12.23
CA LEU A 3 8.93 7.17 11.55
C LEU A 3 7.77 6.88 12.52
N TYR A 4 8.07 6.34 13.70
CA TYR A 4 7.06 6.06 14.73
C TYR A 4 6.52 7.35 15.34
N ALA A 5 7.42 8.29 15.67
CA ALA A 5 7.04 9.60 16.21
C ALA A 5 6.18 10.40 15.21
N GLU A 6 6.56 10.40 13.93
CA GLU A 6 5.77 11.00 12.85
C GLU A 6 4.39 10.32 12.71
N GLY A 7 4.34 8.97 12.74
CA GLY A 7 3.08 8.23 12.74
C GLY A 7 2.16 8.58 13.91
N CYS A 8 2.72 8.77 15.11
CA CYS A 8 1.97 9.23 16.28
C CYS A 8 1.39 10.63 16.11
N GLN A 9 2.08 11.53 15.40
CA GLN A 9 1.55 12.87 15.08
C GLN A 9 0.33 12.75 14.15
N TRP A 10 0.42 11.94 13.10
CA TRP A 10 -0.71 11.67 12.20
C TRP A 10 -1.90 11.04 12.94
N TYR A 11 -1.65 10.09 13.84
CA TYR A 11 -2.70 9.49 14.66
C TYR A 11 -3.49 10.54 15.46
N ARG A 12 -2.80 11.52 16.06
CA ARG A 12 -3.43 12.64 16.77
C ARG A 12 -4.23 13.56 15.84
N HIS A 13 -3.81 13.73 14.59
CA HIS A 13 -4.56 14.52 13.61
C HIS A 13 -5.91 13.89 13.24
N TYR A 14 -6.09 12.58 13.44
CA TYR A 14 -7.39 11.93 13.35
C TYR A 14 -8.30 12.18 14.58
N GLY A 15 -7.87 13.02 15.54
CA GLY A 15 -8.62 13.32 16.76
C GLY A 15 -8.60 12.21 17.80
N MET A 16 -7.70 11.23 17.65
CA MET A 16 -7.61 10.07 18.54
C MET A 16 -6.78 10.35 19.79
N SER A 17 -7.15 9.73 20.91
CA SER A 17 -6.44 9.85 22.19
C SER A 17 -5.06 9.18 22.14
N ALA A 18 -4.04 9.86 22.64
CA ALA A 18 -2.69 9.29 22.76
C ALA A 18 -2.59 8.14 23.78
N SER A 19 -3.62 7.91 24.61
CA SER A 19 -3.61 6.85 25.63
C SER A 19 -3.50 5.43 25.05
N ALA A 20 -3.93 5.24 23.80
CA ALA A 20 -3.83 3.96 23.10
C ALA A 20 -2.51 3.78 22.34
N LEU A 21 -1.65 4.81 22.29
CA LEU A 21 -0.38 4.73 21.57
C LEU A 21 0.67 4.02 22.41
N PRO A 22 1.37 3.02 21.85
CA PRO A 22 2.54 2.42 22.49
C PRO A 22 3.62 3.46 22.85
N ALA A 23 4.43 3.19 23.86
CA ALA A 23 5.44 4.15 24.32
C ALA A 23 6.53 4.42 23.27
N ASP A 24 6.91 3.39 22.51
CA ASP A 24 7.98 3.43 21.53
C ASP A 24 7.70 2.49 20.35
N ARG A 25 8.58 2.54 19.34
CA ARG A 25 8.47 1.70 18.15
C ARG A 25 8.48 0.20 18.49
N ALA A 26 9.31 -0.23 19.44
CA ALA A 26 9.44 -1.65 19.76
C ALA A 26 8.17 -2.18 20.44
N ALA A 27 7.54 -1.38 21.29
CA ALA A 27 6.24 -1.68 21.89
C ALA A 27 5.14 -1.75 20.83
N PHE A 28 5.16 -0.85 19.85
CA PHE A 28 4.25 -0.93 18.71
C PHE A 28 4.43 -2.21 17.89
N GLU A 29 5.67 -2.60 17.57
CA GLU A 29 5.95 -3.83 16.82
C GLU A 29 5.50 -5.08 17.58
N ARG A 30 5.71 -5.15 18.90
CA ARG A 30 5.19 -6.24 19.75
C ARG A 30 3.67 -6.31 19.74
N GLU A 31 3.01 -5.16 19.79
CA GLU A 31 1.55 -5.12 19.77
C GLU A 31 1.00 -5.55 18.41
N VAL A 32 1.61 -5.12 17.29
CA VAL A 32 1.26 -5.59 15.95
C VAL A 32 1.45 -7.11 15.84
N GLU A 33 2.55 -7.66 16.37
CA GLU A 33 2.79 -9.10 16.40
C GLU A 33 1.70 -9.84 17.17
N ARG A 34 1.35 -9.37 18.38
CA ARG A 34 0.24 -9.90 19.20
C ARG A 34 -1.09 -9.87 18.45
N TYR A 35 -1.41 -8.78 17.75
CA TYR A 35 -2.62 -8.70 16.95
C TYR A 35 -2.61 -9.76 15.84
N CYS A 36 -1.49 -9.91 15.13
CA CYS A 36 -1.35 -10.90 14.07
C CYS A 36 -1.40 -12.35 14.58
N SER A 37 -0.87 -12.64 15.76
CA SER A 37 -0.75 -14.00 16.31
C SER A 37 -1.89 -14.43 17.21
N GLU A 38 -2.62 -13.50 17.83
CA GLU A 38 -3.62 -13.84 18.85
C GLU A 38 -5.00 -13.28 18.49
N VAL A 39 -5.07 -12.04 17.99
CA VAL A 39 -6.35 -11.31 17.91
C VAL A 39 -7.06 -11.48 16.58
N LEU A 40 -6.34 -11.48 15.46
CA LEU A 40 -6.98 -11.58 14.14
C LEU A 40 -7.64 -12.95 13.98
N VAL A 41 -8.92 -12.95 13.57
CA VAL A 41 -9.69 -14.18 13.32
C VAL A 41 -10.38 -14.06 11.95
N PRO A 42 -10.40 -15.14 11.13
CA PRO A 42 -11.19 -15.18 9.91
C PRO A 42 -12.67 -14.90 10.18
N ASN A 43 -13.28 -14.08 9.32
CA ASN A 43 -14.67 -13.70 9.40
C ASN A 43 -15.25 -13.48 8.00
N PRO A 44 -16.59 -13.39 7.84
CA PRO A 44 -17.20 -13.26 6.53
C PRO A 44 -16.69 -12.06 5.70
N ALA A 45 -16.31 -10.96 6.35
CA ALA A 45 -15.76 -9.80 5.65
C ALA A 45 -14.34 -10.07 5.11
N SER A 46 -13.49 -10.77 5.87
CA SER A 46 -12.18 -11.19 5.38
C SER A 46 -12.29 -12.20 4.25
N ASP A 47 -13.23 -13.15 4.35
CA ASP A 47 -13.43 -14.19 3.34
C ASP A 47 -13.86 -13.58 2.01
N TYR A 48 -14.84 -12.66 2.06
CA TYR A 48 -15.26 -11.88 0.91
C TYR A 48 -14.09 -11.13 0.27
N LEU A 49 -13.27 -10.44 1.09
CA LEU A 49 -12.15 -9.66 0.57
C LEU A 49 -11.09 -10.56 -0.08
N ILE A 50 -10.79 -11.72 0.50
CA ILE A 50 -9.85 -12.70 -0.05
C ILE A 50 -10.37 -13.28 -1.36
N GLU A 51 -11.65 -13.66 -1.42
CA GLU A 51 -12.30 -14.12 -2.66
C GLU A 51 -12.20 -13.03 -3.74
N PHE A 52 -12.54 -11.80 -3.37
CA PHE A 52 -12.53 -10.64 -4.25
C PHE A 52 -11.13 -10.35 -4.81
N ILE A 53 -10.09 -10.39 -3.98
CA ILE A 53 -8.69 -10.21 -4.40
C ILE A 53 -8.23 -11.35 -5.32
N ASN A 54 -8.73 -12.57 -5.12
CA ASN A 54 -8.38 -13.73 -5.94
C ASN A 54 -9.08 -13.76 -7.31
N ARG A 55 -9.99 -12.82 -7.59
CA ARG A 55 -10.65 -12.72 -8.90
C ARG A 55 -9.63 -12.46 -10.01
N ARG A 56 -9.93 -12.94 -11.21
CA ARG A 56 -9.07 -12.77 -12.39
C ARG A 56 -8.94 -11.32 -12.87
N THR A 57 -9.83 -10.46 -12.43
CA THR A 57 -9.85 -9.03 -12.77
C THR A 57 -9.90 -8.22 -11.50
N ILE A 58 -9.07 -7.18 -11.44
CA ILE A 58 -9.22 -6.14 -10.41
C ILE A 58 -10.52 -5.35 -10.62
N PRO A 59 -11.04 -4.65 -9.61
CA PRO A 59 -12.19 -3.75 -9.77
C PRO A 59 -11.89 -2.68 -10.80
N ASP A 60 -12.95 -2.15 -11.41
CA ASP A 60 -12.77 -0.96 -12.23
C ASP A 60 -12.44 0.22 -11.32
N MET A 61 -11.18 0.65 -11.34
CA MET A 61 -10.69 1.79 -10.56
C MET A 61 -10.75 3.10 -11.34
N SER A 62 -11.13 3.08 -12.62
CA SER A 62 -11.15 4.26 -13.50
C SER A 62 -12.18 5.31 -13.06
N ALA A 63 -13.24 4.88 -12.36
CA ALA A 63 -14.26 5.76 -11.81
C ALA A 63 -13.76 6.62 -10.64
N SER A 64 -12.64 6.25 -9.99
CA SER A 64 -12.08 7.05 -8.91
C SER A 64 -11.40 8.30 -9.47
N PRO A 65 -11.77 9.52 -9.07
CA PRO A 65 -11.08 10.73 -9.53
C PRO A 65 -9.62 10.80 -9.08
N ASP A 66 -9.20 9.96 -8.13
CA ASP A 66 -7.88 9.98 -7.51
C ASP A 66 -7.05 8.72 -7.80
N TYR A 67 -7.41 7.94 -8.82
CA TYR A 67 -6.58 6.78 -9.18
C TYR A 67 -5.15 7.24 -9.55
N PRO A 68 -4.12 6.46 -9.17
CA PRO A 68 -2.73 6.89 -9.28
C PRO A 68 -2.25 6.84 -10.72
N SER A 69 -2.57 7.86 -11.52
CA SER A 69 -1.98 8.11 -12.83
C SER A 69 -1.30 9.46 -12.89
N HIS A 70 -0.19 9.49 -13.61
CA HIS A 70 0.44 10.74 -13.95
C HIS A 70 -0.50 11.55 -14.86
N PRO A 71 -0.68 12.88 -14.66
CA PRO A 71 -1.61 13.68 -15.47
C PRO A 71 -1.44 13.53 -16.98
N ARG A 72 -0.21 13.37 -17.47
CA ARG A 72 0.08 13.13 -18.91
C ARG A 72 -0.34 11.75 -19.43
N LEU A 73 -0.39 10.75 -18.55
CA LEU A 73 -0.81 9.39 -18.91
C LEU A 73 -2.30 9.17 -18.66
N ARG A 74 -2.98 10.15 -18.07
CA ARG A 74 -4.37 10.05 -17.63
C ARG A 74 -5.36 9.75 -18.76
N PRO A 75 -5.29 10.39 -19.95
CA PRO A 75 -6.20 10.04 -21.05
C PRO A 75 -6.04 8.59 -21.52
N LEU A 76 -4.78 8.11 -21.58
CA LEU A 76 -4.49 6.74 -21.96
C LEU A 76 -4.94 5.75 -20.87
N ALA A 77 -4.71 6.08 -19.61
CA ALA A 77 -5.12 5.25 -18.48
C ALA A 77 -6.65 5.21 -18.35
N ASP A 78 -7.36 6.33 -18.56
CA ASP A 78 -8.83 6.40 -18.58
C ASP A 78 -9.41 5.50 -19.68
N ALA A 79 -8.76 5.42 -20.84
CA ALA A 79 -9.20 4.56 -21.93
C ALA A 79 -8.89 3.07 -21.70
N LEU A 80 -7.73 2.75 -21.11
CA LEU A 80 -7.23 1.38 -20.99
C LEU A 80 -7.65 0.67 -19.70
N LEU A 81 -7.67 1.36 -18.56
CA LEU A 81 -7.97 0.77 -17.25
C LEU A 81 -9.37 0.15 -17.12
N PRO A 82 -10.44 0.67 -17.74
CA PRO A 82 -11.75 0.01 -17.70
C PRO A 82 -11.75 -1.34 -18.44
N THR A 83 -10.83 -1.52 -19.40
CA THR A 83 -10.83 -2.70 -20.26
C THR A 83 -10.47 -3.96 -19.47
N LYS A 84 -11.27 -5.01 -19.67
CA LYS A 84 -11.05 -6.33 -19.07
C LYS A 84 -9.63 -6.88 -19.25
N PRO A 85 -9.00 -6.86 -20.45
CA PRO A 85 -7.65 -7.42 -20.61
C PRO A 85 -6.60 -6.70 -19.75
N VAL A 86 -6.66 -5.37 -19.65
CA VAL A 86 -5.74 -4.60 -18.81
C VAL A 86 -5.94 -4.94 -17.33
N ARG A 87 -7.19 -4.99 -16.88
CA ARG A 87 -7.54 -5.37 -15.50
C ARG A 87 -7.11 -6.80 -15.15
N MET A 88 -7.16 -7.72 -16.11
CA MET A 88 -6.64 -9.08 -15.95
C MET A 88 -5.12 -9.09 -15.83
N ALA A 89 -4.41 -8.28 -16.62
CA ALA A 89 -2.95 -8.19 -16.57
C ALA A 89 -2.46 -7.57 -15.24
N LEU A 90 -3.22 -6.63 -14.66
CA LEU A 90 -2.89 -5.99 -13.39
C LEU A 90 -3.25 -6.84 -12.15
N ALA A 91 -4.15 -7.81 -12.26
CA ALA A 91 -4.60 -8.60 -11.10
C ALA A 91 -3.48 -9.41 -10.43
N PRO A 92 -2.61 -10.14 -11.16
CA PRO A 92 -1.52 -10.89 -10.53
C PRO A 92 -0.54 -10.04 -9.72
N PRO A 93 0.04 -8.93 -10.23
CA PRO A 93 0.95 -8.10 -9.44
C PRO A 93 0.24 -7.42 -8.26
N MET A 94 -1.02 -6.98 -8.41
CA MET A 94 -1.78 -6.41 -7.29
C MET A 94 -2.01 -7.44 -6.18
N ARG A 95 -2.49 -8.64 -6.52
CA ARG A 95 -2.66 -9.76 -5.56
C ARG A 95 -1.34 -10.07 -4.85
N LEU A 96 -0.23 -10.09 -5.60
CA LEU A 96 1.09 -10.38 -5.07
C LEU A 96 1.53 -9.35 -4.03
N VAL A 97 1.30 -8.06 -4.27
CA VAL A 97 1.65 -6.99 -3.31
C VAL A 97 0.74 -7.04 -2.08
N ILE A 98 -0.57 -7.22 -2.29
CA ILE A 98 -1.56 -7.24 -1.19
C ILE A 98 -1.26 -8.40 -0.22
N PHE A 99 -1.18 -9.63 -0.72
CA PHE A 99 -0.87 -10.79 0.14
C PHE A 99 0.60 -10.87 0.52
N GLY A 100 1.52 -10.34 -0.30
CA GLY A 100 2.94 -10.30 0.01
C GLY A 100 3.25 -9.44 1.24
N GLY A 101 2.49 -8.37 1.45
CA GLY A 101 2.65 -7.48 2.61
C GLY A 101 2.16 -8.06 3.93
N LEU A 102 1.41 -9.16 3.93
CA LEU A 102 0.92 -9.79 5.14
C LEU A 102 2.01 -10.66 5.79
N PRO A 103 2.14 -10.67 7.14
CA PRO A 103 2.98 -11.62 7.83
C PRO A 103 2.62 -13.07 7.46
N PRO A 104 3.60 -14.00 7.39
CA PRO A 104 3.33 -15.40 7.05
C PRO A 104 2.24 -16.04 7.92
N LEU A 105 2.28 -15.80 9.24
CA LEU A 105 1.30 -16.30 10.20
C LEU A 105 -0.14 -15.86 9.88
N VAL A 106 -0.31 -14.62 9.42
CA VAL A 106 -1.63 -14.09 9.01
C VAL A 106 -2.08 -14.79 7.73
N ARG A 107 -1.19 -14.99 6.76
CA ARG A 107 -1.56 -15.72 5.52
C ARG A 107 -2.02 -17.14 5.81
N GLU A 108 -1.32 -17.84 6.69
CA GLU A 108 -1.68 -19.19 7.13
C GLU A 108 -3.03 -19.20 7.86
N ARG A 109 -3.22 -18.28 8.81
CA ARG A 109 -4.46 -18.16 9.57
C ARG A 109 -5.69 -17.91 8.70
N PHE A 110 -5.56 -17.08 7.68
CA PHE A 110 -6.63 -16.74 6.75
C PHE A 110 -6.70 -17.70 5.54
N ALA A 111 -5.99 -18.84 5.58
CA ALA A 111 -5.93 -19.84 4.50
C ALA A 111 -5.58 -19.24 3.12
N ILE A 112 -4.79 -18.17 3.11
CA ILE A 112 -4.34 -17.50 1.89
C ILE A 112 -3.23 -18.35 1.26
N ARG A 113 -3.51 -18.91 0.09
CA ARG A 113 -2.52 -19.68 -0.66
C ARG A 113 -1.33 -18.80 -1.03
N TRP A 114 -0.16 -19.14 -0.49
CA TRP A 114 1.11 -18.48 -0.78
C TRP A 114 2.20 -19.50 -1.10
N THR A 115 2.65 -19.53 -2.35
CA THR A 115 3.65 -20.52 -2.79
C THR A 115 5.07 -19.98 -2.72
N ARG A 116 6.07 -20.87 -2.81
CA ARG A 116 7.49 -20.46 -2.95
C ARG A 116 7.72 -19.56 -4.17
N VAL A 117 6.98 -19.79 -5.25
CA VAL A 117 7.07 -18.96 -6.47
C VAL A 117 6.49 -17.58 -6.23
N ASP A 118 5.38 -17.45 -5.51
CA ASP A 118 4.83 -16.15 -5.12
C ASP A 118 5.83 -15.39 -4.23
N GLU A 119 6.42 -16.05 -3.24
CA GLU A 119 7.44 -15.45 -2.36
C GLU A 119 8.65 -14.92 -3.16
N GLN A 120 9.17 -15.70 -4.12
CA GLN A 120 10.28 -15.28 -4.98
C GLN A 120 9.91 -14.07 -5.85
N ARG A 121 8.72 -14.09 -6.49
CA ARG A 121 8.23 -12.97 -7.29
C ARG A 121 8.05 -11.71 -6.44
N TYR A 122 7.53 -11.85 -5.23
CA TYR A 122 7.34 -10.72 -4.31
C TYR A 122 8.68 -10.12 -3.88
N ARG A 123 9.67 -10.97 -3.55
CA ARG A 123 11.03 -10.51 -3.24
C ARG A 123 11.68 -9.81 -4.42
N ALA A 124 11.56 -10.35 -5.62
CA ALA A 124 12.07 -9.73 -6.84
C ALA A 124 11.41 -8.36 -7.09
N LEU A 125 10.09 -8.27 -6.94
CA LEU A 125 9.36 -7.00 -7.05
C LEU A 125 9.85 -5.97 -6.03
N ARG A 126 9.98 -6.34 -4.76
CA ARG A 126 10.52 -5.45 -3.71
C ARG A 126 11.94 -5.00 -4.00
N ALA A 127 12.79 -5.92 -4.46
CA ALA A 127 14.16 -5.59 -4.85
C ALA A 127 14.19 -4.62 -6.04
N GLY A 128 13.34 -4.84 -7.04
CA GLY A 128 13.17 -3.95 -8.19
C GLY A 128 12.69 -2.56 -7.80
N ILE A 129 11.67 -2.47 -6.92
CA ILE A 129 11.20 -1.19 -6.38
C ILE A 129 12.33 -0.47 -5.62
N ARG A 130 13.04 -1.17 -4.74
CA ARG A 130 14.15 -0.59 -3.96
C ARG A 130 15.26 -0.06 -4.87
N ALA A 131 15.66 -0.83 -5.89
CA ALA A 131 16.69 -0.42 -6.84
C ALA A 131 16.21 0.74 -7.73
N GLY A 132 14.96 0.69 -8.20
CA GLY A 132 14.38 1.70 -9.09
C GLY A 132 14.08 3.03 -8.39
N TRP A 133 13.75 3.01 -7.09
CA TRP A 133 13.33 4.21 -6.35
C TRP A 133 14.38 5.33 -6.33
N ALA A 134 15.67 4.97 -6.34
CA ALA A 134 16.76 5.95 -6.41
C ALA A 134 16.75 6.76 -7.71
N TYR A 135 16.27 6.15 -8.81
CA TYR A 135 16.23 6.76 -10.14
C TYR A 135 14.94 7.52 -10.42
N VAL A 136 13.91 7.38 -9.57
CA VAL A 136 12.67 8.15 -9.71
C VAL A 136 12.97 9.63 -9.44
N PRO A 137 12.73 10.54 -10.41
CA PRO A 137 12.90 11.98 -10.20
C PRO A 137 12.12 12.47 -8.98
N THR A 138 12.71 13.38 -8.20
CA THR A 138 12.09 13.89 -6.97
C THR A 138 10.70 14.47 -7.20
N SER A 139 10.48 15.12 -8.35
CA SER A 139 9.16 15.65 -8.74
C SER A 139 8.06 14.59 -8.82
N PHE A 140 8.40 13.33 -9.08
CA PHE A 140 7.45 12.21 -9.15
C PHE A 140 7.24 11.49 -7.81
N LYS A 141 8.09 11.74 -6.81
CA LYS A 141 7.96 11.13 -5.48
C LYS A 141 6.89 11.80 -4.61
N TRP A 142 6.47 13.01 -4.96
CA TRP A 142 5.50 13.78 -4.19
C TRP A 142 4.07 13.58 -4.69
N TYR A 143 3.17 13.24 -3.76
CA TYR A 143 1.73 13.25 -4.03
C TYR A 143 1.25 14.66 -4.45
N PRO A 144 0.30 14.82 -5.39
CA PRO A 144 -0.08 16.14 -5.91
C PRO A 144 -0.48 17.16 -4.86
N ALA A 145 -1.20 16.76 -3.80
CA ALA A 145 -1.57 17.66 -2.71
C ALA A 145 -0.35 18.13 -1.89
N ALA A 146 0.58 17.21 -1.58
CA ALA A 146 1.82 17.54 -0.89
C ALA A 146 2.69 18.49 -1.73
N ARG A 147 2.79 18.22 -3.05
CA ARG A 147 3.49 19.10 -3.99
C ARG A 147 2.88 20.51 -4.02
N LYS A 148 1.54 20.62 -4.09
CA LYS A 148 0.83 21.91 -4.05
C LYS A 148 1.10 22.65 -2.75
N GLY A 149 1.10 21.95 -1.60
CA GLY A 149 1.44 22.52 -0.30
C GLY A 149 2.85 23.11 -0.27
N TRP A 150 3.86 22.34 -0.68
CA TRP A 150 5.25 22.82 -0.77
C TRP A 150 5.41 24.03 -1.69
N MET A 151 4.74 24.01 -2.85
CA MET A 151 4.77 25.16 -3.76
C MET A 151 4.10 26.40 -3.15
N ARG A 152 3.01 26.24 -2.40
CA ARG A 152 2.32 27.36 -1.74
C ARG A 152 3.17 28.00 -0.62
N GLU A 153 3.76 27.18 0.24
CA GLU A 153 4.49 27.68 1.42
C GLU A 153 5.93 28.12 1.09
N CYS A 154 6.61 27.42 0.17
CA CYS A 154 8.05 27.60 -0.05
C CYS A 154 8.42 27.99 -1.49
N GLY A 155 7.46 28.09 -2.41
CA GLY A 155 7.70 28.38 -3.83
C GLY A 155 8.47 27.30 -4.60
N ARG A 156 8.88 26.21 -3.94
CA ARG A 156 9.63 25.10 -4.53
C ARG A 156 9.36 23.80 -3.78
N VAL A 157 9.56 22.69 -4.48
CA VAL A 157 9.52 21.34 -3.89
C VAL A 157 10.93 20.97 -3.38
N PRO A 158 11.06 20.30 -2.22
CA PRO A 158 12.35 19.79 -1.77
C PRO A 158 13.01 18.93 -2.85
N GLY A 159 14.29 19.19 -3.14
CA GLY A 159 15.05 18.49 -4.18
C GLY A 159 15.57 17.12 -3.75
N ARG A 160 15.62 16.86 -2.44
CA ARG A 160 16.04 15.58 -1.84
C ARG A 160 14.86 14.94 -1.12
N PHE A 161 14.83 13.61 -1.19
CA PHE A 161 13.87 12.72 -0.54
C PHE A 161 14.64 11.78 0.38
#